data_AF-A0A0K0FJ39-F1
#
_entry.id   AF-A0A0K0FJ39-F1
#
_cell.length_a   1.000
_cell.length_b   1.000
_cell.length_c   1.000
_cell.angle_alpha   90.00
_cell.angle_beta   90.00
_cell.angle_gamma   90.00
#
_symmetry.space_group_name_H-M   'P 1'
#
loop_
_entity.id
_entity.type
_entity.pdbx_description
1 polymer ?
#
loop_
_entity_poly.entity_id
_entity_poly.type
_entity_poly.pdbx_seq_one_letter_code
_entity_poly.pdbx_strand_id
1 'polypeptide(L)'
;MSLEIEGLKKATEKNERLMSELKWIRGDVTQKISNEIKNSKKDTNSIEVKFKMFSRKKILRVGKGEPIGKVDGTKVYFHYEVYLPDKIYSGDEFPSDPSLYTCIDSTRRSWPKGFGREMEIVIGKKFQLEFFEYALSTMKSGEVAFFDAAPNIIANYATVASRLRNMVKSNSDSKKNLEPYVGSCCGAQLKNGTGYPELDKWNESPIALRFKFEITKIFTPGSYTQDDWQLEDSAKLSRAESLRLEGNGLVTQKKYEEAIERYGRALTLIDQVLLKETPKTSEYTTVDMLNVPLYSNLSLCFLKLNKTRDCIKTATEALKRDPKCEKALYRRAEGYINEWQLQEAESDLEALKNISPDNLQLYKIGMGKVGEARIKHQKTQAKYAKKMFPNANINKE
;
A
#
# COMPACT_ATOMS: atom_id res chain seq x y z
N MET A 1 -7.35 18.07 52.75
CA MET A 1 -8.72 17.53 52.91
C MET A 1 -9.51 17.40 51.61
N SER A 2 -10.03 18.47 50.98
CA SER A 2 -10.89 18.33 49.76
C SER A 2 -10.19 17.60 48.59
N LEU A 3 -8.94 17.96 48.29
CA LEU A 3 -8.16 17.34 47.20
C LEU A 3 -7.72 15.89 47.51
N GLU A 4 -7.52 15.54 48.78
CA GLU A 4 -7.18 14.17 49.21
C GLU A 4 -8.39 13.25 49.16
N ILE A 5 -9.58 13.76 49.50
CA ILE A 5 -10.84 13.01 49.39
C ILE A 5 -11.17 12.73 47.92
N GLU A 6 -10.93 13.68 47.02
CA GLU A 6 -11.09 13.51 45.57
C GLU A 6 -10.08 12.49 45.00
N GLY A 7 -8.84 12.51 45.49
CA GLY A 7 -7.81 11.53 45.15
C GLY A 7 -8.16 10.11 45.63
N LEU A 8 -8.69 9.99 46.85
CA LEU A 8 -9.17 8.73 47.42
C LEU A 8 -10.40 8.19 46.67
N LYS A 9 -11.34 9.06 46.27
CA LYS A 9 -12.51 8.69 45.44
C LYS A 9 -12.10 8.16 44.07
N LYS A 10 -11.17 8.84 43.38
CA LYS A 10 -10.62 8.36 42.10
C LYS A 10 -9.85 7.06 42.24
N ALA A 11 -9.13 6.87 43.35
CA ALA A 11 -8.45 5.61 43.64
C ALA A 11 -9.43 4.47 43.98
N THR A 12 -10.54 4.76 44.66
CA THR A 12 -11.60 3.79 44.94
C THR A 12 -12.39 3.45 43.68
N GLU A 13 -12.77 4.40 42.83
CA GLU A 13 -13.37 4.12 41.51
C GLU A 13 -12.44 3.31 40.61
N LYS A 14 -11.14 3.62 40.60
CA LYS A 14 -10.14 2.85 39.86
C LYS A 14 -10.01 1.42 40.42
N ASN A 15 -10.04 1.25 41.74
CA ASN A 15 -10.02 -0.06 42.37
C ASN A 15 -11.33 -0.82 42.16
N GLU A 16 -12.50 -0.18 42.20
CA GLU A 16 -13.79 -0.80 41.90
C GLU A 16 -13.90 -1.21 40.43
N ARG A 17 -13.30 -0.43 39.52
CA ARG A 17 -13.16 -0.76 38.10
C ARG A 17 -12.20 -1.93 37.88
N LEU A 18 -11.05 -1.95 38.54
CA LEU A 18 -10.15 -3.11 38.55
C LEU A 18 -10.84 -4.34 39.16
N MET A 19 -11.64 -4.17 40.21
CA MET A 19 -12.38 -5.25 40.86
C MET A 19 -13.60 -5.72 40.05
N SER A 20 -14.19 -4.88 39.20
CA SER A 20 -15.23 -5.26 38.24
C SER A 20 -14.63 -5.97 37.01
N GLU A 21 -13.47 -5.51 36.53
CA GLU A 21 -12.63 -6.21 35.55
C GLU A 21 -12.14 -7.57 36.09
N LEU A 22 -11.80 -7.67 37.38
CA LEU A 22 -11.48 -8.93 38.05
C LEU A 22 -12.73 -9.78 38.37
N LYS A 23 -13.91 -9.18 38.58
CA LYS A 23 -15.18 -9.92 38.72
C LYS A 23 -15.57 -10.63 37.43
N TRP A 24 -15.19 -10.09 36.26
CA TRP A 24 -15.28 -10.80 34.98
C TRP A 24 -14.53 -12.15 35.00
N ILE A 25 -13.46 -12.27 35.80
CA ILE A 25 -12.65 -13.50 35.96
C ILE A 25 -13.28 -14.51 36.95
N ARG A 26 -14.11 -14.05 37.89
CA ARG A 26 -14.47 -14.84 39.10
C ARG A 26 -15.64 -15.82 38.97
N GLY A 27 -16.23 -16.00 37.79
CA GLY A 27 -17.33 -16.95 37.61
C GLY A 27 -16.89 -18.42 37.65
N ASP A 28 -15.81 -18.76 36.93
CA ASP A 28 -15.33 -20.17 36.85
C ASP A 28 -13.87 -20.27 36.36
N VAL A 29 -13.25 -19.13 36.05
CA VAL A 29 -12.00 -19.08 35.28
C VAL A 29 -10.81 -19.44 36.18
N THR A 30 -10.83 -19.17 37.49
CA THR A 30 -9.74 -19.54 38.41
C THR A 30 -9.50 -21.05 38.53
N GLN A 31 -10.52 -21.90 38.46
CA GLN A 31 -10.36 -23.36 38.53
C GLN A 31 -9.78 -23.92 37.23
N LYS A 32 -10.30 -23.45 36.07
CA LYS A 32 -9.80 -23.79 34.73
C LYS A 32 -8.40 -23.25 34.48
N ILE A 33 -8.12 -22.00 34.86
CA ILE A 33 -6.82 -21.33 34.78
C ILE A 33 -5.80 -22.04 35.66
N SER A 34 -6.15 -22.40 36.91
CA SER A 34 -5.21 -23.11 37.79
C SER A 34 -4.82 -24.47 37.21
N ASN A 35 -5.75 -25.16 36.55
CA ASN A 35 -5.49 -26.44 35.89
C ASN A 35 -4.76 -26.30 34.53
N GLU A 36 -5.07 -25.28 33.71
CA GLU A 36 -4.37 -25.03 32.44
C GLU A 36 -2.96 -24.42 32.66
N ILE A 37 -2.78 -23.51 33.64
CA ILE A 37 -1.47 -22.97 34.02
C ILE A 37 -0.56 -24.06 34.62
N LYS A 38 -1.11 -25.00 35.41
CA LYS A 38 -0.33 -26.15 35.91
C LYS A 38 0.10 -27.11 34.80
N ASN A 39 -0.70 -27.25 33.73
CA ASN A 39 -0.41 -28.16 32.62
C ASN A 39 0.40 -27.52 31.48
N SER A 40 0.43 -26.19 31.38
CA SER A 40 1.12 -25.45 30.32
C SER A 40 2.42 -24.81 30.82
N LYS A 41 3.54 -25.52 30.64
CA LYS A 41 4.89 -24.91 30.68
C LYS A 41 5.11 -23.97 29.46
N LYS A 42 4.26 -22.96 29.25
CA LYS A 42 4.41 -21.98 28.16
C LYS A 42 4.11 -20.56 28.64
N ASP A 43 4.92 -19.62 28.15
CA ASP A 43 4.94 -18.20 28.46
C ASP A 43 3.55 -17.59 28.65
N THR A 44 3.24 -17.31 29.92
CA THR A 44 2.03 -16.60 30.39
C THR A 44 1.96 -15.13 29.92
N ASN A 45 3.02 -14.63 29.26
CA ASN A 45 3.12 -13.29 28.70
C ASN A 45 2.81 -13.19 27.19
N SER A 46 2.41 -14.27 26.52
CA SER A 46 2.07 -14.18 25.10
C SER A 46 0.75 -13.43 24.86
N ILE A 47 0.74 -12.54 23.87
CA ILE A 47 -0.43 -11.73 23.44
C ILE A 47 -1.67 -12.61 23.17
N GLU A 48 -1.47 -13.85 22.74
CA GLU A 48 -2.53 -14.81 22.47
C GLU A 48 -3.23 -15.33 23.72
N VAL A 49 -2.46 -15.62 24.78
CA VAL A 49 -3.03 -15.99 26.09
C VAL A 49 -3.87 -14.83 26.61
N LYS A 50 -3.39 -13.59 26.45
CA LYS A 50 -4.17 -12.39 26.79
C LYS A 50 -5.49 -12.33 26.00
N PHE A 51 -5.48 -12.41 24.68
CA PHE A 51 -6.74 -12.34 23.91
C PHE A 51 -7.68 -13.53 24.18
N LYS A 52 -7.14 -14.74 24.32
CA LYS A 52 -7.93 -15.93 24.71
C LYS A 52 -8.55 -15.75 26.10
N MET A 53 -7.83 -15.15 27.02
CA MET A 53 -8.32 -14.88 28.36
C MET A 53 -9.38 -13.79 28.39
N PHE A 54 -9.28 -12.77 27.53
CA PHE A 54 -10.13 -11.56 27.54
C PHE A 54 -11.19 -11.52 26.44
N SER A 55 -11.41 -12.62 25.73
CA SER A 55 -12.48 -12.74 24.73
C SER A 55 -13.13 -14.13 24.72
N ARG A 56 -14.38 -14.18 24.26
CA ARG A 56 -15.16 -15.43 24.11
C ARG A 56 -15.64 -15.57 22.67
N LYS A 57 -15.29 -16.69 22.03
CA LYS A 57 -15.74 -17.04 20.68
C LYS A 57 -16.98 -17.94 20.73
N LYS A 58 -18.03 -17.60 19.99
CA LYS A 58 -19.21 -18.44 19.75
C LYS A 58 -19.45 -18.60 18.25
N ILE A 59 -19.31 -19.81 17.73
CA ILE A 59 -19.49 -20.10 16.30
C ILE A 59 -20.99 -20.13 15.98
N LEU A 60 -21.40 -19.38 14.95
CA LEU A 60 -22.76 -19.33 14.42
C LEU A 60 -22.91 -20.21 13.18
N ARG A 61 -21.89 -20.21 12.32
CA ARG A 61 -21.81 -21.07 11.13
C ARG A 61 -20.40 -21.63 11.04
N VAL A 62 -20.30 -22.94 10.98
CA VAL A 62 -19.01 -23.65 10.86
C VAL A 62 -18.42 -23.37 9.48
N GLY A 63 -17.14 -22.99 9.44
CA GLY A 63 -16.38 -22.82 8.20
C GLY A 63 -15.74 -24.13 7.72
N LYS A 64 -15.13 -24.09 6.53
CA LYS A 64 -14.45 -25.23 5.90
C LYS A 64 -12.93 -25.13 6.05
N GLY A 65 -12.27 -26.28 6.10
CA GLY A 65 -10.81 -26.40 6.16
C GLY A 65 -10.24 -26.20 7.56
N GLU A 66 -8.95 -25.89 7.61
CA GLU A 66 -8.24 -25.58 8.84
C GLU A 66 -8.37 -24.10 9.23
N PRO A 67 -8.26 -23.76 10.53
CA PRO A 67 -8.14 -22.38 10.95
C PRO A 67 -6.95 -21.68 10.29
N ILE A 68 -7.05 -20.37 10.06
CA ILE A 68 -5.99 -19.57 9.41
C ILE A 68 -4.65 -19.68 10.16
N GLY A 69 -4.69 -19.67 11.49
CA GLY A 69 -3.49 -19.65 12.33
C GLY A 69 -2.70 -18.34 12.21
N LYS A 70 -1.49 -18.32 12.78
CA LYS A 70 -0.57 -17.17 12.70
C LYS A 70 0.41 -17.34 11.55
N VAL A 71 -0.13 -17.46 10.34
CA VAL A 71 0.68 -17.53 9.14
C VAL A 71 0.84 -16.11 8.58
N ASP A 72 2.00 -15.51 8.84
CA ASP A 72 2.33 -14.16 8.37
C ASP A 72 2.18 -14.05 6.85
N GLY A 73 1.56 -12.96 6.40
CA GLY A 73 1.25 -12.74 4.99
C GLY A 73 -0.03 -13.40 4.50
N THR A 74 -0.83 -14.03 5.37
CA THR A 74 -2.16 -14.53 4.97
C THR A 74 -3.12 -13.36 4.81
N LYS A 75 -3.75 -13.25 3.64
CA LYS A 75 -4.71 -12.20 3.31
C LYS A 75 -6.13 -12.73 3.49
N VAL A 76 -6.93 -12.01 4.28
CA VAL A 76 -8.29 -12.41 4.68
C VAL A 76 -9.27 -11.32 4.28
N TYR A 77 -10.31 -11.72 3.54
CA TYR A 77 -11.47 -10.89 3.27
C TYR A 77 -12.61 -11.30 4.19
N PHE A 78 -13.26 -10.32 4.79
CA PHE A 78 -14.30 -10.57 5.79
C PHE A 78 -15.32 -9.45 5.87
N HIS A 79 -16.51 -9.81 6.34
CA HIS A 79 -17.49 -8.87 6.87
C HIS A 79 -17.41 -8.85 8.38
N TYR A 80 -17.57 -7.67 8.97
CA TYR A 80 -17.81 -7.55 10.40
C TYR A 80 -19.00 -6.64 10.74
N GLU A 81 -19.59 -6.90 11.90
CA GLU A 81 -20.58 -6.07 12.57
C GLU A 81 -20.20 -5.93 14.04
N VAL A 82 -20.43 -4.75 14.63
CA VAL A 82 -20.11 -4.47 16.03
C VAL A 82 -21.35 -4.04 16.77
N TYR A 83 -21.57 -4.67 17.91
CA TYR A 83 -22.75 -4.55 18.73
C TYR A 83 -22.36 -4.01 20.11
N LEU A 84 -22.91 -2.84 20.42
CA LEU A 84 -22.83 -2.20 21.73
C LEU A 84 -23.99 -2.72 22.59
N PRO A 85 -23.73 -3.34 23.74
CA PRO A 85 -24.79 -3.75 24.65
C PRO A 85 -25.50 -2.53 25.28
N ASP A 86 -26.78 -2.69 25.61
CA ASP A 86 -27.62 -1.70 26.28
C ASP A 86 -27.15 -1.34 27.70
N LYS A 87 -26.51 -2.29 28.38
CA LYS A 87 -25.93 -2.14 29.72
C LYS A 87 -24.63 -2.90 29.88
N ILE A 88 -23.98 -2.72 31.02
CA ILE A 88 -22.79 -3.49 31.39
C ILE A 88 -23.23 -4.89 31.82
N TYR A 89 -22.74 -5.90 31.12
CA TYR A 89 -22.88 -7.30 31.51
C TYR A 89 -21.63 -7.76 32.26
N SER A 90 -21.81 -8.39 33.43
CA SER A 90 -20.71 -8.94 34.25
C SER A 90 -20.73 -10.46 34.22
N GLY A 91 -19.55 -11.08 34.13
CA GLY A 91 -19.39 -12.54 34.08
C GLY A 91 -19.55 -13.17 32.68
N ASP A 92 -20.14 -14.37 32.64
CA ASP A 92 -20.14 -15.30 31.50
C ASP A 92 -21.27 -15.08 30.47
N GLU A 93 -22.17 -14.12 30.74
CA GLU A 93 -23.46 -14.01 30.07
C GLU A 93 -23.55 -12.72 29.26
N PHE A 94 -22.99 -12.73 28.05
CA PHE A 94 -23.54 -11.87 27.01
C PHE A 94 -24.86 -12.50 26.53
N PRO A 95 -26.01 -11.81 26.66
CA PRO A 95 -27.29 -12.35 26.23
C PRO A 95 -27.28 -12.80 24.77
N SER A 96 -28.06 -13.83 24.46
CA SER A 96 -28.27 -14.23 23.06
C SER A 96 -29.32 -13.39 22.35
N ASP A 97 -30.14 -12.63 23.09
CA ASP A 97 -31.18 -11.78 22.53
C ASP A 97 -30.58 -10.57 21.78
N PRO A 98 -30.80 -10.43 20.46
CA PRO A 98 -30.33 -9.29 19.68
C PRO A 98 -30.94 -7.95 20.10
N SER A 99 -32.11 -7.94 20.75
CA SER A 99 -32.81 -6.70 21.15
C SER A 99 -32.03 -5.87 22.18
N LEU A 100 -31.12 -6.52 22.91
CA LEU A 100 -30.28 -5.94 23.95
C LEU A 100 -29.01 -5.28 23.39
N TYR A 101 -28.90 -5.17 22.06
CA TYR A 101 -27.72 -4.66 21.38
C TYR A 101 -28.06 -3.60 20.33
N THR A 102 -27.23 -2.57 20.27
CA THR A 102 -27.24 -1.59 19.19
C THR A 102 -26.06 -1.85 18.26
N CYS A 103 -26.33 -2.06 16.97
CA CYS A 103 -25.29 -2.19 15.95
C CYS A 103 -24.66 -0.83 15.68
N ILE A 104 -23.39 -0.64 16.05
CA ILE A 104 -22.67 0.63 15.90
C ILE A 104 -21.85 0.69 14.61
N ASP A 105 -21.39 -0.46 14.09
CA ASP A 105 -20.63 -0.52 12.84
C ASP A 105 -21.01 -1.78 12.06
N SER A 106 -21.16 -1.67 10.75
CA SER A 106 -21.49 -2.80 9.86
C SER A 106 -20.85 -2.62 8.49
N THR A 107 -20.12 -3.63 8.05
CA THR A 107 -19.57 -3.69 6.68
C THR A 107 -20.62 -3.95 5.60
N ARG A 108 -21.80 -4.45 5.99
CA ARG A 108 -22.87 -4.83 5.05
C ARG A 108 -23.84 -3.70 4.73
N ARG A 109 -23.92 -2.69 5.59
CA ARG A 109 -24.81 -1.53 5.40
C ARG A 109 -24.04 -0.41 4.73
N SER A 110 -24.67 0.34 3.83
CA SER A 110 -24.08 1.54 3.23
C SER A 110 -24.01 2.69 4.24
N TRP A 111 -23.13 3.66 3.97
CA TRP A 111 -23.08 4.91 4.71
C TRP A 111 -24.46 5.61 4.73
N PRO A 112 -24.91 6.19 5.86
CA PRO A 112 -24.22 6.39 7.15
C PRO A 112 -24.37 5.23 8.16
N LYS A 113 -25.05 4.15 7.77
CA LYS A 113 -25.36 3.02 8.68
C LYS A 113 -24.28 1.92 8.67
N GLY A 114 -23.19 2.12 7.93
CA GLY A 114 -22.11 1.16 7.77
C GLY A 114 -21.11 1.56 6.67
N PHE A 115 -20.28 0.62 6.24
CA PHE A 115 -19.19 0.84 5.29
C PHE A 115 -19.48 0.40 3.84
N GLY A 116 -20.49 -0.46 3.63
CA GLY A 116 -20.96 -0.90 2.32
C GLY A 116 -19.97 -1.75 1.51
N ARG A 117 -18.94 -2.33 2.13
CA ARG A 117 -17.91 -3.14 1.45
C ARG A 117 -17.30 -4.19 2.37
N GLU A 118 -16.82 -5.28 1.79
CA GLU A 118 -15.98 -6.24 2.52
C GLU A 118 -14.65 -5.59 2.94
N MET A 119 -14.12 -6.05 4.07
CA MET A 119 -12.85 -5.57 4.63
C MET A 119 -11.74 -6.55 4.32
N GLU A 120 -10.51 -6.04 4.32
CA GLU A 120 -9.30 -6.81 4.06
C GLU A 120 -8.31 -6.61 5.21
N ILE A 121 -7.67 -7.70 5.63
CA ILE A 121 -6.52 -7.66 6.53
C ILE A 121 -5.45 -8.65 6.07
N VAL A 122 -4.19 -8.33 6.37
CA VAL A 122 -3.05 -9.25 6.22
C VAL A 122 -2.47 -9.56 7.59
N ILE A 123 -2.47 -10.84 7.95
CA ILE A 123 -1.93 -11.34 9.21
C ILE A 123 -0.41 -11.09 9.27
N GLY A 124 0.12 -10.69 10.43
CA GLY A 124 1.53 -10.43 10.69
C GLY A 124 1.96 -8.96 10.53
N LYS A 125 1.10 -8.09 10.00
CA LYS A 125 1.44 -6.67 9.74
C LYS A 125 1.15 -5.72 10.92
N LYS A 126 0.89 -6.24 12.12
CA LYS A 126 0.67 -5.48 13.37
C LYS A 126 -0.34 -4.34 13.20
N PHE A 127 -1.57 -4.70 12.86
CA PHE A 127 -2.64 -3.71 12.68
C PHE A 127 -2.95 -2.99 14.00
N GLN A 128 -3.43 -1.73 13.94
CA GLN A 128 -3.75 -0.94 15.15
C GLN A 128 -4.82 -1.58 16.06
N LEU A 129 -5.55 -2.57 15.54
CA LEU A 129 -6.54 -3.37 16.24
C LEU A 129 -6.14 -4.86 16.22
N GLU A 130 -5.14 -5.20 17.03
CA GLU A 130 -4.58 -6.56 17.18
C GLU A 130 -5.64 -7.63 17.47
N PHE A 131 -6.74 -7.26 18.14
CA PHE A 131 -7.86 -8.16 18.41
C PHE A 131 -8.50 -8.74 17.13
N PHE A 132 -8.59 -7.97 16.04
CA PHE A 132 -9.15 -8.46 14.77
C PHE A 132 -8.26 -9.56 14.19
N GLU A 133 -6.94 -9.33 14.21
CA GLU A 133 -5.96 -10.29 13.73
C GLU A 133 -6.04 -11.60 14.52
N TYR A 134 -6.11 -11.50 15.85
CA TYR A 134 -6.36 -12.65 16.72
C TYR A 134 -7.67 -13.36 16.36
N ALA A 135 -8.81 -12.65 16.36
CA ALA A 135 -10.12 -13.25 16.14
C ALA A 135 -10.16 -14.01 14.80
N LEU A 136 -9.70 -13.36 13.72
CA LEU A 136 -9.69 -13.94 12.38
C LEU A 136 -8.72 -15.12 12.26
N SER A 137 -7.55 -15.08 12.92
CA SER A 137 -6.60 -16.22 12.92
C SER A 137 -7.20 -17.52 13.46
N THR A 138 -8.19 -17.42 14.37
CA THR A 138 -8.87 -18.59 14.95
C THR A 138 -10.00 -19.14 14.07
N MET A 139 -10.36 -18.46 12.98
CA MET A 139 -11.52 -18.78 12.14
C MET A 139 -11.15 -19.53 10.87
N LYS A 140 -12.15 -20.18 10.27
CA LYS A 140 -12.09 -20.95 9.03
C LYS A 140 -12.76 -20.21 7.86
N SER A 141 -12.47 -20.64 6.63
CA SER A 141 -13.11 -20.10 5.43
C SER A 141 -14.63 -20.27 5.47
N GLY A 142 -15.40 -19.21 5.26
CA GLY A 142 -16.88 -19.23 5.33
C GLY A 142 -17.46 -19.26 6.75
N GLU A 143 -16.63 -19.30 7.79
CA GLU A 143 -17.06 -19.30 9.19
C GLU A 143 -17.75 -17.97 9.55
N VAL A 144 -18.81 -18.06 10.35
CA VAL A 144 -19.44 -16.91 11.01
C VAL A 144 -19.37 -17.13 12.51
N ALA A 145 -18.81 -16.18 13.25
CA ALA A 145 -18.67 -16.30 14.70
C ALA A 145 -18.87 -14.95 15.40
N PHE A 146 -19.42 -15.02 16.61
CA PHE A 146 -19.38 -13.93 17.57
C PHE A 146 -18.11 -14.00 18.40
N PHE A 147 -17.58 -12.82 18.72
CA PHE A 147 -16.54 -12.63 19.71
C PHE A 147 -16.96 -11.54 20.68
N ASP A 148 -17.10 -11.92 21.95
CA ASP A 148 -17.35 -10.98 23.04
C ASP A 148 -16.00 -10.57 23.62
N ALA A 149 -15.64 -9.28 23.55
CA ALA A 149 -14.30 -8.80 23.84
C ALA A 149 -14.30 -7.74 24.95
N ALA A 150 -13.43 -7.92 25.94
CA ALA A 150 -13.29 -7.00 27.06
C ALA A 150 -12.62 -5.67 26.63
N PRO A 151 -12.91 -4.54 27.31
CA PRO A 151 -12.42 -3.22 26.92
C PRO A 151 -10.90 -3.10 26.74
N ASN A 152 -10.13 -3.82 27.57
CA ASN A 152 -8.67 -3.79 27.59
C ASN A 152 -8.01 -4.30 26.29
N ILE A 153 -8.68 -5.20 25.55
CA ILE A 153 -8.16 -5.75 24.29
C ILE A 153 -8.66 -5.01 23.05
N ILE A 154 -9.63 -4.09 23.22
CA ILE A 154 -10.23 -3.29 22.16
C ILE A 154 -10.07 -1.78 22.40
N ALA A 155 -9.11 -1.37 23.24
CA ALA A 155 -8.92 0.03 23.63
C ALA A 155 -8.76 0.99 22.44
N ASN A 156 -8.20 0.53 21.32
CA ASN A 156 -8.01 1.34 20.11
C ASN A 156 -9.21 1.34 19.16
N TYR A 157 -10.31 0.65 19.50
CA TYR A 157 -11.45 0.46 18.61
C TYR A 157 -12.05 1.79 18.12
N ALA A 158 -12.32 2.74 19.03
CA ALA A 158 -12.92 4.03 18.68
C ALA A 158 -12.06 4.82 17.66
N THR A 159 -10.73 4.82 17.84
CA THR A 159 -9.78 5.45 16.92
C THR A 159 -9.78 4.78 15.54
N VAL A 160 -9.85 3.46 15.49
CA VAL A 160 -9.88 2.72 14.21
C VAL A 160 -11.23 2.89 13.52
N ALA A 161 -12.34 2.75 14.24
CA ALA A 161 -13.69 2.91 13.72
C ALA A 161 -13.92 4.30 13.13
N SER A 162 -13.52 5.36 13.83
CA SER A 162 -13.64 6.74 13.33
C SER A 162 -12.85 6.98 12.04
N ARG A 163 -11.63 6.45 11.92
CA ARG A 163 -10.83 6.50 10.68
C ARG A 163 -11.53 5.79 9.52
N LEU A 164 -12.09 4.59 9.77
CA LEU A 164 -12.84 3.85 8.76
C LEU A 164 -14.09 4.60 8.29
N ARG A 165 -14.84 5.19 9.23
CA ARG A 165 -16.03 5.99 8.94
C ARG A 165 -15.69 7.21 8.08
N ASN A 166 -14.64 7.97 8.45
CA ASN A 166 -14.21 9.16 7.70
C ASN A 166 -13.78 8.83 6.26
N MET A 167 -13.05 7.72 6.06
CA MET A 167 -12.65 7.26 4.73
C MET A 167 -13.85 6.88 3.85
N VAL A 168 -14.89 6.27 4.42
CA VAL A 168 -16.10 5.93 3.65
C VAL A 168 -16.93 7.19 3.35
N LYS A 169 -17.07 8.09 4.33
CA LYS A 169 -17.77 9.37 4.18
C LYS A 169 -17.16 10.24 3.07
N SER A 170 -15.83 10.36 3.03
CA SER A 170 -15.16 11.12 1.96
C SER A 170 -15.48 10.52 0.59
N ASN A 171 -15.46 9.19 0.46
CA ASN A 171 -15.75 8.51 -0.80
C ASN A 171 -17.22 8.62 -1.22
N SER A 172 -18.18 8.69 -0.29
CA SER A 172 -19.59 8.93 -0.61
C SER A 172 -19.86 10.36 -1.06
N ASP A 173 -19.14 11.34 -0.49
CA ASP A 173 -19.28 12.75 -0.82
C ASP A 173 -18.57 13.11 -2.15
N SER A 174 -17.61 12.26 -2.59
CA SER A 174 -16.78 12.42 -3.79
C SER A 174 -17.49 12.26 -5.15
N LYS A 175 -18.83 12.27 -5.21
CA LYS A 175 -19.53 12.60 -6.48
C LYS A 175 -19.38 14.09 -6.86
N LYS A 176 -18.69 14.90 -6.04
CA LYS A 176 -18.19 16.23 -6.42
C LYS A 176 -16.69 16.35 -6.11
N ASN A 177 -15.90 16.44 -7.18
CA ASN A 177 -14.51 16.92 -7.30
C ASN A 177 -13.41 16.24 -6.46
N LEU A 178 -12.45 15.64 -7.19
CA LEU A 178 -11.19 15.11 -6.66
C LEU A 178 -10.24 16.23 -6.24
N GLU A 179 -9.84 16.24 -4.98
CA GLU A 179 -8.48 16.62 -4.58
C GLU A 179 -7.81 15.44 -3.88
N PRO A 180 -6.53 15.12 -4.20
CA PRO A 180 -5.82 14.00 -3.59
C PRO A 180 -5.31 14.42 -2.21
N TYR A 181 -6.06 14.09 -1.15
CA TYR A 181 -5.59 14.28 0.21
C TYR A 181 -4.58 13.20 0.61
N VAL A 182 -3.31 13.61 0.71
CA VAL A 182 -2.22 12.86 1.34
C VAL A 182 -2.44 12.87 2.85
N GLY A 183 -3.17 11.88 3.36
CA GLY A 183 -3.47 11.74 4.79
C GLY A 183 -2.34 11.08 5.56
N SER A 184 -1.42 11.91 6.04
CA SER A 184 -0.35 11.66 7.03
C SER A 184 -0.52 10.40 7.90
N CYS A 185 0.31 9.40 7.61
CA CYS A 185 0.71 8.33 8.51
C CYS A 185 1.51 8.90 9.69
N CYS A 186 0.88 9.41 10.76
CA CYS A 186 1.55 9.60 12.06
C CYS A 186 0.55 9.82 13.21
N GLY A 187 0.88 9.30 14.39
CA GLY A 187 0.04 9.20 15.60
C GLY A 187 -0.32 10.52 16.29
N ALA A 188 -1.07 11.40 15.63
CA ALA A 188 -1.70 12.52 16.31
C ALA A 188 -2.84 12.02 17.21
N GLN A 189 -2.67 12.18 18.53
CA GLN A 189 -3.75 12.03 19.51
C GLN A 189 -4.91 12.96 19.12
N LEU A 190 -6.13 12.41 19.14
CA LEU A 190 -7.39 13.11 18.88
C LEU A 190 -7.61 14.18 19.95
N LYS A 191 -7.13 15.41 19.73
CA LYS A 191 -7.38 16.54 20.66
C LYS A 191 -8.87 16.91 20.77
N ASN A 192 -9.72 16.49 19.83
CA ASN A 192 -11.13 16.88 19.73
C ASN A 192 -12.11 15.68 19.71
N GLY A 193 -11.73 14.51 20.26
CA GLY A 193 -12.56 13.30 20.19
C GLY A 193 -12.62 12.70 18.77
N THR A 194 -13.42 11.66 18.58
CA THR A 194 -13.55 10.93 17.30
C THR A 194 -14.47 11.62 16.30
N GLY A 195 -15.29 12.57 16.74
CA GLY A 195 -16.33 13.21 15.94
C GLY A 195 -17.60 12.38 15.78
N TYR A 196 -17.73 11.29 16.54
CA TYR A 196 -18.89 10.39 16.55
C TYR A 196 -19.37 10.20 18.00
N PRO A 197 -20.52 10.77 18.39
CA PRO A 197 -20.98 10.78 19.79
C PRO A 197 -21.03 9.40 20.46
N GLU A 198 -21.42 8.38 19.71
CA GLU A 198 -21.50 7.00 20.20
C GLU A 198 -20.12 6.39 20.48
N LEU A 199 -19.10 6.72 19.68
CA LEU A 199 -17.72 6.25 19.90
C LEU A 199 -17.07 7.04 21.04
N ASP A 200 -17.33 8.34 21.12
CA ASP A 200 -16.82 9.21 22.19
C ASP A 200 -17.38 8.78 23.55
N LYS A 201 -18.70 8.56 23.65
CA LYS A 201 -19.34 8.02 24.86
C LYS A 201 -18.76 6.67 25.27
N TRP A 202 -18.50 5.78 24.31
CA TRP A 202 -17.87 4.50 24.60
C TRP A 202 -16.41 4.68 25.05
N ASN A 203 -15.67 5.63 24.48
CA ASN A 203 -14.27 5.87 24.84
C ASN A 203 -14.12 6.49 26.24
N GLU A 204 -15.10 7.29 26.68
CA GLU A 204 -15.19 7.82 28.04
C GLU A 204 -15.46 6.71 29.08
N SER A 205 -16.39 5.80 28.76
CA SER A 205 -16.75 4.66 29.61
C SER A 205 -16.71 3.33 28.83
N PRO A 206 -15.52 2.77 28.57
CA PRO A 206 -15.37 1.55 27.79
C PRO A 206 -16.06 0.34 28.41
N ILE A 207 -16.95 -0.27 27.63
CA ILE A 207 -17.63 -1.54 27.98
C ILE A 207 -17.30 -2.61 26.94
N ALA A 208 -17.48 -3.88 27.30
CA ALA A 208 -17.22 -4.98 26.40
C ALA A 208 -18.12 -4.90 25.15
N LEU A 209 -17.58 -5.24 23.98
CA LEU A 209 -18.27 -5.20 22.71
C LEU A 209 -18.41 -6.60 22.11
N ARG A 210 -19.51 -6.83 21.40
CA ARG A 210 -19.71 -8.06 20.61
C ARG A 210 -19.38 -7.80 19.16
N PHE A 211 -18.44 -8.56 18.62
CA PHE A 211 -18.04 -8.54 17.23
C PHE A 211 -18.61 -9.76 16.52
N LYS A 212 -19.24 -9.56 15.37
CA LYS A 212 -19.62 -10.65 14.47
C LYS A 212 -18.69 -10.61 13.28
N PHE A 213 -17.93 -11.67 13.07
CA PHE A 213 -17.10 -11.81 11.88
C PHE A 213 -17.68 -12.87 10.96
N GLU A 214 -17.55 -12.65 9.66
CA GLU A 214 -17.81 -13.61 8.61
C GLU A 214 -16.66 -13.59 7.61
N ILE A 215 -15.94 -14.70 7.50
CA ILE A 215 -14.84 -14.82 6.53
C ILE A 215 -15.42 -15.16 5.16
N THR A 216 -15.08 -14.35 4.16
CA THR A 216 -15.49 -14.57 2.77
C THR A 216 -14.41 -15.29 1.98
N LYS A 217 -13.16 -14.83 2.04
CA LYS A 217 -12.03 -15.39 1.28
C LYS A 217 -10.75 -15.40 2.11
N ILE A 218 -9.91 -16.40 1.88
CA ILE A 218 -8.59 -16.54 2.48
C ILE A 218 -7.59 -16.82 1.35
N PHE A 219 -6.48 -16.10 1.35
CA PHE A 219 -5.36 -16.30 0.45
C PHE A 219 -4.10 -16.55 1.27
N THR A 220 -3.46 -17.70 1.05
CA THR A 220 -2.20 -18.06 1.72
C THR A 220 -1.05 -17.22 1.14
N PRO A 221 0.04 -17.03 1.90
CA PRO A 221 1.23 -16.37 1.38
C PRO A 221 1.68 -17.03 0.06
N GLY A 222 1.91 -16.22 -0.97
CA GLY A 222 2.30 -16.68 -2.30
C GLY A 222 1.16 -17.10 -3.24
N SER A 223 -0.09 -17.24 -2.75
CA SER A 223 -1.26 -17.54 -3.61
C SER A 223 -1.94 -16.30 -4.18
N TYR A 224 -1.43 -15.12 -3.86
CA TYR A 224 -1.93 -13.83 -4.35
C TYR A 224 -0.75 -12.89 -4.61
N THR A 225 -0.92 -11.96 -5.54
CA THR A 225 0.05 -10.88 -5.72
C THR A 225 -0.06 -9.94 -4.53
N GLN A 226 0.94 -9.96 -3.65
CA GLN A 226 1.05 -8.99 -2.56
C GLN A 226 1.04 -7.58 -3.12
N ASP A 227 0.21 -6.72 -2.53
CA ASP A 227 0.21 -5.30 -2.89
C ASP A 227 1.57 -4.69 -2.51
N ASP A 228 2.05 -3.73 -3.29
CA ASP A 228 3.40 -3.16 -3.18
C ASP A 228 3.74 -2.63 -1.76
N TRP A 229 2.73 -2.28 -0.95
CA TRP A 229 2.89 -1.84 0.45
C TRP A 229 3.18 -2.98 1.45
N GLN A 230 2.86 -4.22 1.10
CA GLN A 230 3.00 -5.40 1.96
C GLN A 230 4.41 -6.01 1.91
N LEU A 231 5.18 -5.69 0.87
CA LEU A 231 6.51 -6.22 0.65
C LEU A 231 7.54 -5.53 1.57
N GLU A 232 8.43 -6.33 2.16
CA GLU A 232 9.67 -5.81 2.74
C GLU A 232 10.58 -5.25 1.65
N ASP A 233 11.51 -4.37 2.00
CA ASP A 233 12.31 -3.63 1.02
C ASP A 233 13.14 -4.57 0.13
N SER A 234 13.71 -5.64 0.69
CA SER A 234 14.40 -6.69 -0.08
C SER A 234 13.48 -7.39 -1.09
N ALA A 235 12.24 -7.68 -0.71
CA ALA A 235 11.23 -8.30 -1.57
C ALA A 235 10.74 -7.33 -2.66
N LYS A 236 10.65 -6.02 -2.37
CA LYS A 236 10.36 -4.99 -3.38
C LYS A 236 11.43 -4.94 -4.46
N LEU A 237 12.70 -4.96 -4.07
CA LEU A 237 13.82 -4.96 -5.02
C LEU A 237 13.84 -6.24 -5.88
N SER A 238 13.60 -7.40 -5.27
CA SER A 238 13.47 -8.67 -6.02
C SER A 238 12.28 -8.65 -6.99
N ARG A 239 11.15 -8.07 -6.59
CA ARG A 239 9.99 -7.92 -7.46
C ARG A 239 10.24 -6.92 -8.60
N ALA A 240 10.93 -5.82 -8.32
CA ALA A 240 11.34 -4.85 -9.34
C ALA A 240 12.23 -5.51 -10.42
N GLU A 241 13.16 -6.36 -10.02
CA GLU A 241 13.99 -7.14 -10.94
C GLU A 241 13.15 -8.13 -11.78
N SER A 242 12.21 -8.82 -11.15
CA SER A 242 11.29 -9.72 -11.87
C SER A 242 10.45 -8.96 -12.92
N LEU A 243 9.93 -7.79 -12.57
CA LEU A 243 9.18 -6.92 -13.48
C LEU A 243 10.06 -6.40 -14.63
N ARG A 244 11.34 -6.11 -14.37
CA ARG A 244 12.30 -5.75 -15.41
C ARG A 244 12.48 -6.89 -16.42
N LEU A 245 12.60 -8.13 -15.95
CA LEU A 245 12.73 -9.31 -16.81
C LEU A 245 11.43 -9.59 -17.60
N GLU A 246 10.26 -9.47 -16.97
CA GLU A 246 8.96 -9.54 -17.66
C GLU A 246 8.87 -8.47 -18.76
N GLY A 247 9.24 -7.23 -18.46
CA GLY A 247 9.30 -6.14 -19.43
C GLY A 247 10.24 -6.44 -20.59
N ASN A 248 11.41 -7.03 -20.34
CA ASN A 248 12.33 -7.44 -21.41
C ASN A 248 11.67 -8.47 -22.34
N GLY A 249 10.95 -9.45 -21.76
CA GLY A 249 10.19 -10.44 -22.53
C GLY A 249 9.06 -9.86 -23.36
N LEU A 250 8.43 -8.77 -22.92
CA LEU A 250 7.42 -8.04 -23.70
C LEU A 250 8.06 -7.22 -24.83
N VAL A 251 9.23 -6.63 -24.60
CA VAL A 251 9.99 -5.91 -25.63
C VAL A 251 10.39 -6.84 -26.77
N THR A 252 10.83 -8.08 -26.49
CA THR A 252 11.15 -9.06 -27.55
C THR A 252 9.92 -9.45 -28.36
N GLN A 253 8.73 -9.45 -27.75
CA GLN A 253 7.43 -9.63 -28.41
C GLN A 253 6.90 -8.37 -29.10
N LYS A 254 7.64 -7.26 -29.09
CA LYS A 254 7.24 -5.94 -29.62
C LYS A 254 5.99 -5.35 -28.96
N LYS A 255 5.65 -5.79 -27.74
CA LYS A 255 4.55 -5.27 -26.91
C LYS A 255 5.04 -4.13 -26.04
N TYR A 256 5.28 -2.97 -26.65
CA TYR A 256 5.99 -1.87 -25.98
C TYR A 256 5.15 -1.18 -24.89
N GLU A 257 3.84 -1.03 -25.09
CA GLU A 257 2.94 -0.44 -24.09
C GLU A 257 2.86 -1.28 -22.81
N GLU A 258 2.69 -2.60 -22.96
CA GLU A 258 2.69 -3.53 -21.83
C GLU A 258 4.06 -3.52 -21.12
N ALA A 259 5.16 -3.43 -21.87
CA ALA A 259 6.50 -3.34 -21.30
C ALA A 259 6.70 -2.04 -20.48
N ILE A 260 6.19 -0.91 -20.97
CA ILE A 260 6.23 0.38 -20.27
C ILE A 260 5.52 0.27 -18.91
N GLU A 261 4.36 -0.40 -18.86
CA GLU A 261 3.65 -0.62 -17.60
C GLU A 261 4.49 -1.41 -16.60
N ARG A 262 5.15 -2.50 -17.04
CA ARG A 262 6.01 -3.32 -16.15
C ARG A 262 7.21 -2.55 -15.63
N TYR A 263 7.89 -1.80 -16.50
CA TYR A 263 9.02 -0.97 -16.07
C TYR A 263 8.58 0.16 -15.13
N GLY A 264 7.43 0.81 -15.39
CA GLY A 264 6.89 1.84 -14.51
C GLY A 264 6.56 1.32 -13.10
N ARG A 265 6.00 0.11 -13.01
CA ARG A 265 5.78 -0.56 -11.72
C ARG A 265 7.09 -0.90 -11.01
N ALA A 266 8.11 -1.36 -11.74
CA ALA A 266 9.43 -1.63 -11.16
C ALA A 266 10.08 -0.35 -10.58
N LEU A 267 10.01 0.77 -11.30
CA LEU A 267 10.48 2.08 -10.81
C LEU A 267 9.75 2.49 -9.52
N THR A 268 8.42 2.36 -9.50
CA THR A 268 7.60 2.71 -8.33
C THR A 268 8.02 1.92 -7.08
N LEU A 269 8.35 0.64 -7.22
CA LEU A 269 8.83 -0.19 -6.11
C LEU A 269 10.21 0.28 -5.60
N ILE A 270 11.13 0.63 -6.50
CA ILE A 270 12.45 1.13 -6.13
C ILE A 270 12.33 2.49 -5.44
N ASP A 271 11.52 3.41 -5.97
CA ASP A 271 11.28 4.73 -5.37
C ASP A 271 10.72 4.62 -3.95
N GLN A 272 9.83 3.66 -3.67
CA GLN A 272 9.31 3.42 -2.32
C GLN A 272 10.38 2.97 -1.33
N VAL A 273 11.41 2.23 -1.79
CA VAL A 273 12.55 1.85 -0.95
C VAL A 273 13.44 3.07 -0.73
N LEU A 274 13.75 3.82 -1.79
CA LEU A 274 14.59 5.02 -1.71
C LEU A 274 14.02 6.12 -0.81
N LEU A 275 12.68 6.24 -0.69
CA LEU A 275 12.03 7.20 0.21
C LEU A 275 12.34 6.99 1.70
N LYS A 276 12.78 5.78 2.09
CA LYS A 276 13.17 5.46 3.47
C LYS A 276 14.66 5.70 3.73
N GLU A 277 15.45 5.76 2.67
CA GLU A 277 16.90 5.92 2.74
C GLU A 277 17.29 7.40 2.74
N THR A 278 18.41 7.72 3.36
CA THR A 278 18.95 9.08 3.31
C THR A 278 19.66 9.31 1.96
N PRO A 279 19.35 10.40 1.24
CA PRO A 279 20.01 10.68 -0.03
C PRO A 279 21.53 10.79 0.12
N LYS A 280 22.26 10.30 -0.89
CA LYS A 280 23.74 10.32 -0.99
C LYS A 280 24.49 9.36 -0.06
N THR A 281 23.81 8.40 0.56
CA THR A 281 24.49 7.23 1.16
C THR A 281 24.93 6.24 0.09
N SER A 282 25.84 5.33 0.47
CA SER A 282 26.28 4.26 -0.42
C SER A 282 25.12 3.33 -0.76
N GLU A 283 24.26 3.06 0.21
CA GLU A 283 23.05 2.24 0.11
C GLU A 283 22.02 2.88 -0.82
N TYR A 284 21.75 4.18 -0.67
CA TYR A 284 20.88 4.91 -1.59
C TYR A 284 21.40 4.82 -3.03
N THR A 285 22.70 5.04 -3.22
CA THR A 285 23.32 5.03 -4.55
C THR A 285 23.25 3.65 -5.20
N THR A 286 23.49 2.58 -4.44
CA THR A 286 23.40 1.20 -4.98
C THR A 286 21.98 0.84 -5.40
N VAL A 287 20.96 1.24 -4.63
CA VAL A 287 19.56 1.01 -4.97
C VAL A 287 19.13 1.89 -6.16
N ASP A 288 19.49 3.17 -6.20
CA ASP A 288 19.12 4.08 -7.31
C ASP A 288 19.78 3.67 -8.64
N MET A 289 20.94 3.03 -8.61
CA MET A 289 21.57 2.45 -9.81
C MET A 289 20.71 1.36 -10.48
N LEU A 290 19.80 0.71 -9.75
CA LEU A 290 18.84 -0.24 -10.32
C LEU A 290 17.84 0.43 -11.28
N ASN A 291 17.64 1.74 -11.18
CA ASN A 291 16.78 2.51 -12.08
C ASN A 291 17.41 2.70 -13.48
N VAL A 292 18.74 2.64 -13.62
CA VAL A 292 19.45 2.83 -14.91
C VAL A 292 18.95 1.90 -16.02
N PRO A 293 18.95 0.55 -15.84
CA PRO A 293 18.46 -0.35 -16.88
C PRO A 293 16.97 -0.18 -17.18
N LEU A 294 16.15 0.20 -16.19
CA LEU A 294 14.71 0.45 -16.36
C LEU A 294 14.46 1.68 -17.24
N TYR A 295 15.07 2.81 -16.91
CA TYR A 295 14.97 4.04 -17.71
C TYR A 295 15.56 3.87 -19.11
N SER A 296 16.69 3.16 -19.22
CA SER A 296 17.27 2.79 -20.51
C SER A 296 16.26 1.99 -21.34
N ASN A 297 15.64 0.95 -20.80
CA ASN A 297 14.66 0.13 -21.51
C ASN A 297 13.35 0.88 -21.85
N LEU A 298 12.89 1.77 -20.97
CA LEU A 298 11.75 2.66 -21.24
C LEU A 298 12.02 3.55 -22.46
N SER A 299 13.22 4.12 -22.56
CA SER A 299 13.59 4.96 -23.71
C SER A 299 13.50 4.21 -25.03
N LEU A 300 13.88 2.92 -25.06
CA LEU A 300 13.69 2.07 -26.23
C LEU A 300 12.20 1.92 -26.58
N CYS A 301 11.35 1.65 -25.58
CA CYS A 301 9.92 1.47 -25.81
C CYS A 301 9.29 2.76 -26.37
N PHE A 302 9.59 3.91 -25.77
CA PHE A 302 9.11 5.21 -26.25
C PHE A 302 9.61 5.55 -27.65
N LEU A 303 10.87 5.22 -27.97
CA LEU A 303 11.42 5.39 -29.30
C LEU A 303 10.66 4.54 -30.34
N LYS A 304 10.35 3.27 -30.01
CA LYS A 304 9.59 2.38 -30.90
C LYS A 304 8.13 2.80 -31.09
N LEU A 305 7.56 3.52 -30.14
CA LEU A 305 6.22 4.09 -30.22
C LEU A 305 6.19 5.51 -30.83
N ASN A 306 7.31 6.01 -31.35
CA ASN A 306 7.46 7.38 -31.86
C ASN A 306 7.11 8.47 -30.82
N LYS A 307 7.19 8.15 -29.52
CA LYS A 307 7.02 9.11 -28.41
C LYS A 307 8.37 9.73 -28.07
N THR A 308 8.89 10.52 -29.01
CA THR A 308 10.26 11.02 -29.00
C THR A 308 10.62 11.81 -27.73
N ARG A 309 9.73 12.69 -27.27
CA ARG A 309 9.95 13.48 -26.05
C ARG A 309 10.10 12.63 -24.80
N ASP A 310 9.30 11.57 -24.67
CA ASP A 310 9.36 10.66 -23.53
C ASP A 310 10.61 9.77 -23.59
N CYS A 311 11.04 9.40 -24.80
CA CYS A 311 12.34 8.75 -25.03
C CYS A 311 13.49 9.62 -24.52
N ILE A 312 13.55 10.90 -24.90
CA ILE A 312 14.61 11.83 -24.45
C ILE A 312 14.61 11.98 -22.93
N LYS A 313 13.44 12.16 -22.32
CA LYS A 313 13.30 12.29 -20.85
C LYS A 313 13.82 11.06 -20.12
N THR A 314 13.34 9.87 -20.51
CA THR A 314 13.73 8.61 -19.85
C THR A 314 15.20 8.26 -20.07
N ALA A 315 15.74 8.48 -21.28
CA ALA A 315 17.17 8.30 -21.51
C ALA A 315 18.01 9.28 -20.68
N THR A 316 17.55 10.51 -20.49
CA THR A 316 18.22 11.50 -19.64
C THR A 316 18.21 11.08 -18.17
N GLU A 317 17.12 10.50 -17.66
CA GLU A 317 17.08 9.96 -16.29
C GLU A 317 18.06 8.79 -16.07
N ALA A 318 18.27 7.95 -17.08
CA ALA A 318 19.32 6.93 -17.03
C ALA A 318 20.72 7.57 -16.98
N LEU A 319 20.97 8.57 -17.83
CA LEU A 319 22.28 9.23 -17.95
C LEU A 319 22.65 10.14 -16.77
N LYS A 320 21.65 10.66 -16.03
CA LYS A 320 21.90 11.36 -14.76
C LYS A 320 22.55 10.46 -13.71
N ARG A 321 22.22 9.16 -13.75
CA ARG A 321 22.71 8.14 -12.81
C ARG A 321 23.98 7.46 -13.33
N ASP A 322 23.95 7.02 -14.58
CA ASP A 322 25.08 6.45 -15.28
C ASP A 322 25.35 7.20 -16.61
N PRO A 323 26.24 8.21 -16.59
CA PRO A 323 26.62 8.94 -17.80
C PRO A 323 27.30 8.07 -18.87
N LYS A 324 27.76 6.86 -18.51
CA LYS A 324 28.44 5.94 -19.43
C LYS A 324 27.48 4.91 -20.03
N CYS A 325 26.17 5.04 -19.79
CA CYS A 325 25.18 4.12 -20.33
C CYS A 325 25.04 4.27 -21.87
N GLU A 326 25.80 3.48 -22.61
CA GLU A 326 25.87 3.49 -24.08
C GLU A 326 24.49 3.40 -24.76
N LYS A 327 23.64 2.50 -24.24
CA LYS A 327 22.27 2.31 -24.75
C LYS A 327 21.43 3.57 -24.60
N ALA A 328 21.57 4.29 -23.48
CA ALA A 328 20.81 5.50 -23.24
C ALA A 328 21.34 6.67 -24.08
N LEU A 329 22.67 6.82 -24.25
CA LEU A 329 23.27 7.81 -25.15
C LEU A 329 22.77 7.64 -26.58
N TYR A 330 22.84 6.43 -27.12
CA TYR A 330 22.40 6.17 -28.49
C TYR A 330 20.91 6.45 -28.68
N ARG A 331 20.06 5.98 -27.74
CA ARG A 331 18.60 6.18 -27.83
C ARG A 331 18.21 7.65 -27.68
N ARG A 332 18.92 8.41 -26.83
CA ARG A 332 18.70 9.86 -26.70
C ARG A 332 19.11 10.61 -27.95
N ALA A 333 20.24 10.25 -28.57
CA ALA A 333 20.64 10.80 -29.86
C ALA A 333 19.60 10.55 -30.95
N GLU A 334 19.03 9.33 -31.05
CA GLU A 334 17.92 9.05 -31.98
C GLU A 334 16.68 9.90 -31.68
N GLY A 335 16.39 10.13 -30.40
CA GLY A 335 15.34 11.04 -29.98
C GLY A 335 15.58 12.48 -30.45
N TYR A 336 16.79 13.00 -30.24
CA TYR A 336 17.17 14.34 -30.68
C TYR A 336 17.15 14.50 -32.19
N ILE A 337 17.56 13.48 -32.96
CA ILE A 337 17.44 13.50 -34.43
C ILE A 337 15.97 13.67 -34.85
N ASN A 338 15.06 12.96 -34.18
CA ASN A 338 13.63 13.02 -34.48
C ASN A 338 12.98 14.38 -34.11
N GLU A 339 13.44 15.06 -33.06
CA GLU A 339 13.02 16.44 -32.71
C GLU A 339 13.84 17.52 -33.45
N TRP A 340 14.74 17.15 -34.36
CA TRP A 340 15.63 18.05 -35.11
C TRP A 340 16.66 18.81 -34.24
N GLN A 341 16.99 18.29 -33.06
CA GLN A 341 18.03 18.78 -32.15
C GLN A 341 19.38 18.16 -32.51
N LEU A 342 19.90 18.49 -33.69
CA LEU A 342 21.02 17.75 -34.28
C LEU A 342 22.35 17.96 -33.56
N GLN A 343 22.57 19.10 -32.92
CA GLN A 343 23.82 19.38 -32.19
C GLN A 343 23.92 18.51 -30.94
N GLU A 344 22.82 18.38 -30.21
CA GLU A 344 22.71 17.54 -29.02
C GLU A 344 22.85 16.05 -29.39
N ALA A 345 22.29 15.64 -30.53
CA ALA A 345 22.49 14.28 -31.06
C ALA A 345 23.97 13.99 -31.37
N GLU A 346 24.69 14.92 -32.01
CA GLU A 346 26.13 14.76 -32.30
C GLU A 346 26.95 14.67 -31.01
N SER A 347 26.62 15.47 -30.00
CA SER A 347 27.27 15.42 -28.68
C SER A 347 27.12 14.04 -28.01
N ASP A 348 25.91 13.48 -27.99
CA ASP A 348 25.64 12.15 -27.42
C ASP A 348 26.37 11.04 -28.20
N LEU A 349 26.49 11.17 -29.52
CA LEU A 349 27.21 10.21 -30.37
C LEU A 349 28.73 10.28 -30.16
N GLU A 350 29.31 11.47 -30.03
CA GLU A 350 30.74 11.60 -29.68
C GLU A 350 31.02 11.07 -28.27
N ALA A 351 30.13 11.31 -27.30
CA ALA A 351 30.24 10.71 -25.98
C ALA A 351 30.22 9.17 -26.05
N LEU A 352 29.31 8.59 -26.85
CA LEU A 352 29.23 7.14 -27.08
C LEU A 352 30.53 6.55 -27.66
N LYS A 353 31.15 7.25 -28.62
CA LYS A 353 32.43 6.86 -29.23
C LYS A 353 33.59 6.93 -28.24
N ASN A 354 33.57 7.87 -27.31
CA ASN A 354 34.63 8.03 -26.30
C ASN A 354 34.57 6.95 -25.20
N ILE A 355 33.43 6.27 -25.01
CA ILE A 355 33.26 5.24 -23.96
C ILE A 355 33.90 3.91 -24.35
N SER A 356 33.68 3.43 -25.59
CA SER A 356 34.22 2.15 -26.04
C SER A 356 34.52 2.14 -27.55
N PRO A 357 35.67 1.59 -27.99
CA PRO A 357 36.00 1.40 -29.40
C PRO A 357 34.99 0.52 -30.16
N ASP A 358 34.33 -0.41 -29.48
CA ASP A 358 33.33 -1.32 -30.08
C ASP A 358 32.08 -0.55 -30.58
N ASN A 359 31.83 0.64 -30.03
CA ASN A 359 30.72 1.49 -30.45
C ASN A 359 31.00 2.28 -31.73
N LEU A 360 32.19 2.16 -32.34
CA LEU A 360 32.54 2.92 -33.55
C LEU A 360 31.56 2.67 -34.71
N GLN A 361 31.05 1.44 -34.84
CA GLN A 361 30.03 1.12 -35.84
C GLN A 361 28.70 1.81 -35.52
N LEU A 362 28.28 1.78 -34.26
CA LEU A 362 27.03 2.38 -33.80
C LEU A 362 27.08 3.92 -33.94
N TYR A 363 28.22 4.52 -33.62
CA TYR A 363 28.54 5.93 -33.87
C TYR A 363 28.39 6.29 -35.36
N LYS A 364 29.02 5.52 -36.26
CA LYS A 364 28.95 5.77 -37.72
C LYS A 364 27.51 5.73 -38.22
N ILE A 365 26.71 4.76 -37.76
CA ILE A 365 25.28 4.66 -38.11
C ILE A 365 24.52 5.89 -37.60
N GLY A 366 24.75 6.29 -36.34
CA GLY A 366 24.12 7.48 -35.76
C GLY A 366 24.46 8.77 -36.53
N MET A 367 25.74 8.99 -36.82
CA MET A 367 26.19 10.15 -37.61
C MET A 367 25.64 10.15 -39.03
N GLY A 368 25.49 8.97 -39.65
CA GLY A 368 24.79 8.81 -40.93
C GLY A 368 23.35 9.33 -40.85
N LYS A 369 22.59 8.93 -39.82
CA LYS A 369 21.21 9.42 -39.59
C LYS A 369 21.14 10.93 -39.38
N VAL A 370 22.10 11.53 -38.68
CA VAL A 370 22.20 13.00 -38.55
C VAL A 370 22.37 13.66 -39.92
N GLY A 371 23.30 13.14 -40.74
CA GLY A 371 23.53 13.64 -42.09
C GLY A 371 22.29 13.54 -42.98
N GLU A 372 21.60 12.40 -42.95
CA GLU A 372 20.33 12.19 -43.66
C GLU A 372 19.25 13.18 -43.22
N ALA A 373 19.12 13.44 -41.91
CA ALA A 373 18.18 14.41 -41.36
C ALA A 373 18.47 15.84 -41.85
N ARG A 374 19.76 16.24 -41.92
CA ARG A 374 20.18 17.54 -42.48
C ARG A 374 19.79 17.67 -43.95
N ILE A 375 20.11 16.67 -44.77
CA ILE A 375 19.81 16.68 -46.20
C ILE A 375 18.29 16.74 -46.43
N LYS A 376 17.51 15.96 -45.68
CA LYS A 376 16.04 15.96 -45.78
C LYS A 376 15.46 17.33 -45.44
N HIS A 377 15.99 17.99 -44.41
CA HIS A 377 15.56 19.33 -44.02
C HIS A 377 15.92 20.38 -45.09
N GLN A 378 17.13 20.38 -45.62
CA GLN A 378 17.56 21.28 -46.70
C GLN A 378 16.71 21.11 -47.97
N LYS A 379 16.44 19.86 -48.39
CA LYS A 379 15.55 19.58 -49.53
C LYS A 379 14.13 20.11 -49.29
N THR A 380 13.63 19.96 -48.06
CA THR A 380 12.31 20.45 -47.67
C THR A 380 12.26 21.98 -47.73
N GLN A 381 13.24 22.67 -47.13
CA GLN A 381 13.36 24.12 -47.21
C GLN A 381 13.49 24.61 -48.65
N ALA A 382 14.33 24.00 -49.48
CA ALA A 382 14.48 24.37 -50.89
C ALA A 382 13.16 24.21 -51.67
N LYS A 383 12.36 23.18 -51.37
CA LYS A 383 11.04 22.97 -51.97
C LYS A 383 10.04 24.04 -51.51
N TYR A 384 10.05 24.42 -50.24
CA TYR A 384 9.20 25.51 -49.72
C TYR A 384 9.61 26.87 -50.30
N ALA A 385 10.91 27.16 -50.37
CA ALA A 385 11.44 28.39 -50.97
C ALA A 385 11.03 28.52 -52.44
N LYS A 386 11.14 27.44 -53.23
CA LYS A 386 10.65 27.41 -54.63
C LYS A 386 9.14 27.64 -54.76
N LYS A 387 8.34 27.21 -53.79
CA LYS A 387 6.89 27.46 -53.77
C LYS A 387 6.53 28.89 -53.35
N MET A 388 7.29 29.50 -52.44
CA MET A 388 7.06 30.88 -52.00
C MET A 388 7.57 31.92 -53.00
N PHE A 389 8.59 31.60 -53.79
CA PHE A 389 9.17 32.51 -54.79
C PHE A 389 9.20 31.89 -56.20
N PRO A 390 8.03 31.61 -56.82
CA PRO A 390 7.98 30.97 -58.13
C PRO A 390 8.55 31.84 -59.26
N ASN A 391 8.57 33.17 -59.10
CA ASN A 391 8.96 34.14 -60.14
C ASN A 391 10.27 34.89 -59.86
N ALA A 392 11.11 34.46 -58.92
CA ALA A 392 12.37 35.16 -58.60
C ALA A 392 13.42 35.18 -59.74
N ASN A 393 13.12 34.56 -60.90
CA ASN A 393 13.96 34.56 -62.09
C ASN A 393 13.34 35.24 -63.32
N ILE A 394 12.25 36.02 -63.19
CA ILE A 394 11.60 36.64 -64.37
C ILE A 394 12.26 37.96 -64.81
N ASN A 395 13.05 38.65 -63.99
CA ASN A 395 13.71 39.89 -64.42
C ASN A 395 15.24 39.76 -64.40
N LYS A 396 15.78 39.11 -65.45
CA LYS A 396 17.11 39.37 -65.96
C LYS A 396 16.97 39.70 -67.45
N GLU A 397 16.56 40.94 -67.73
CA GLU A 397 16.83 41.62 -69.00
C GLU A 397 17.45 42.98 -68.68
#